data_AF-A0A960I2P1-F1
#
_entry.id   AF-A0A960I2P1-F1
#
_cell.length_a   1.000
_cell.length_b   1.000
_cell.length_c   1.000
_cell.angle_alpha   90.00
_cell.angle_beta   90.00
_cell.angle_gamma   90.00
#
_symmetry.space_group_name_H-M   'P 1'
#
loop_
_entity.id
_entity.type
_entity.pdbx_description
1 polymer ?
#
loop_
_entity_poly.entity_id
_entity_poly.type
_entity_poly.pdbx_seq_one_letter_code
_entity_poly.pdbx_strand_id
1 'polypeptide(L)'
;RRGLVSPARTQGGNRRYSDVDIERLRRIQELAQEGMNLEGIRRVMALEAEVEQLRAEVDHLRHVAAGAIAEAERRAPRRDLVPLRQEITVFGGKRLGSR
;
A
#
# COMPACT_ATOMS: atom_id res chain seq x y z
N ARG A 1 -25.39 -18.56 -23.77
CA ARG A 1 -25.86 -17.38 -22.99
C ARG A 1 -25.04 -17.33 -21.71
N ARG A 2 -24.05 -16.43 -21.65
CA ARG A 2 -22.90 -16.55 -20.73
C ARG A 2 -23.12 -15.71 -19.47
N GLY A 3 -23.08 -16.37 -18.31
CA GLY A 3 -23.33 -15.81 -16.98
C GLY A 3 -22.13 -15.07 -16.41
N LEU A 4 -21.86 -13.87 -16.93
CA LEU A 4 -20.82 -12.98 -16.38
C LEU A 4 -21.38 -11.87 -15.48
N VAL A 5 -22.71 -11.69 -15.43
CA VAL A 5 -23.34 -10.64 -14.63
C VAL A 5 -24.69 -11.16 -14.12
N SER A 6 -24.85 -11.22 -12.80
CA SER A 6 -26.15 -11.39 -12.15
C SER A 6 -26.68 -10.00 -11.78
N PRO A 7 -27.53 -9.37 -12.62
CA PRO A 7 -28.12 -8.09 -12.26
C PRO A 7 -29.07 -8.28 -11.07
N ALA A 8 -29.00 -7.41 -10.07
CA ALA A 8 -30.08 -7.27 -9.11
C ALA A 8 -31.34 -6.83 -9.87
N ARG A 9 -32.38 -7.67 -9.89
CA ARG A 9 -33.64 -7.36 -10.57
C ARG A 9 -34.52 -6.52 -9.64
N THR A 10 -34.98 -5.36 -10.11
CA THR A 10 -36.11 -4.67 -9.48
C THR A 10 -37.42 -5.31 -9.95
N GLN A 11 -38.48 -5.19 -9.14
CA GLN A 11 -39.79 -5.83 -9.32
C GLN A 11 -40.52 -5.43 -10.65
N GLY A 12 -39.96 -4.48 -11.43
CA GLY A 12 -40.52 -3.97 -12.69
C GLY A 12 -39.76 -4.34 -13.97
N GLY A 13 -38.79 -5.28 -13.93
CA GLY A 13 -38.18 -5.84 -15.15
C GLY A 13 -37.06 -5.01 -15.81
N ASN A 14 -36.78 -3.79 -15.35
CA ASN A 14 -35.65 -2.99 -15.84
C ASN A 14 -34.38 -3.25 -15.03
N ARG A 15 -33.29 -3.58 -15.73
CA ARG A 15 -31.93 -3.69 -15.15
C ARG A 15 -31.45 -2.28 -14.82
N ARG A 16 -31.34 -1.95 -13.52
CA ARG A 16 -30.56 -0.77 -13.09
C ARG A 16 -29.14 -1.25 -12.89
N TYR A 17 -28.26 -0.91 -13.82
CA TYR A 17 -26.82 -1.00 -13.60
C TYR A 17 -26.41 0.21 -12.75
N SER A 18 -25.64 0.00 -11.70
CA SER A 18 -24.96 1.10 -11.03
C SER A 18 -23.87 1.68 -11.95
N ASP A 19 -23.38 2.89 -11.67
CA ASP A 19 -22.26 3.46 -12.45
C ASP A 19 -21.04 2.54 -12.43
N VAL A 20 -20.80 1.85 -11.32
CA VAL A 20 -19.76 0.82 -11.17
C VAL A 20 -19.99 -0.37 -12.11
N ASP A 21 -21.24 -0.81 -12.28
CA ASP A 21 -21.57 -1.88 -13.21
C ASP A 21 -21.40 -1.45 -14.68
N ILE A 22 -21.70 -0.20 -15.00
CA ILE A 22 -21.49 0.36 -16.34
C ILE A 22 -20.00 0.38 -16.66
N GLU A 23 -19.17 0.84 -15.72
CA GLU A 23 -17.73 0.89 -15.91
C GLU A 23 -17.11 -0.52 -16.04
N ARG A 24 -17.59 -1.47 -15.23
CA ARG A 24 -17.21 -2.88 -15.34
C ARG A 24 -17.55 -3.44 -16.73
N LEU A 25 -18.71 -3.11 -17.29
CA LEU A 25 -19.12 -3.57 -18.61
C LEU A 25 -18.27 -2.94 -19.72
N ARG A 26 -17.90 -1.67 -19.61
CA ARG A 26 -16.98 -1.01 -20.54
C ARG A 26 -15.62 -1.68 -20.53
N ARG A 27 -15.05 -1.93 -19.34
CA ARG A 27 -13.76 -2.62 -19.19
C ARG A 27 -13.78 -4.02 -19.81
N ILE A 28 -14.85 -4.78 -19.59
CA ILE A 28 -15.05 -6.09 -20.22
C ILE A 28 -15.10 -5.98 -21.75
N GLN A 29 -15.76 -4.94 -22.28
CA GLN A 29 -15.86 -4.71 -23.71
C GLN A 29 -14.50 -4.36 -24.33
N GLU A 30 -13.70 -3.52 -23.67
CA GLU A 30 -12.32 -3.20 -24.09
C GLU A 30 -11.45 -4.45 -24.19
N LEU A 31 -11.39 -5.24 -23.11
CA LEU A 31 -10.59 -6.47 -23.08
C LEU A 31 -11.05 -7.49 -24.14
N ALA A 32 -12.36 -7.54 -24.42
CA ALA A 32 -12.88 -8.38 -25.50
C ALA A 32 -12.46 -7.88 -26.89
N GLN A 33 -12.40 -6.55 -27.11
CA GLN A 33 -11.93 -5.96 -28.37
C GLN A 33 -10.43 -6.18 -28.59
N GLU A 34 -9.65 -6.28 -27.51
CA GLU A 34 -8.23 -6.68 -27.54
C GLU A 34 -8.03 -8.17 -27.89
N GLY A 35 -9.12 -8.92 -28.12
CA GLY A 35 -9.08 -10.32 -28.52
C GLY A 35 -8.98 -11.30 -27.34
N MET A 36 -9.23 -10.84 -26.11
CA MET A 36 -9.14 -11.69 -24.93
C MET A 36 -10.35 -12.63 -24.82
N ASN A 37 -10.09 -13.88 -24.45
CA ASN A 37 -11.15 -14.85 -24.15
C ASN A 37 -11.79 -14.55 -22.78
N LEU A 38 -13.00 -15.06 -22.53
CA LEU A 38 -13.73 -14.74 -21.29
C LEU A 38 -13.07 -15.22 -20.00
N GLU A 39 -12.29 -16.31 -20.05
CA GLU A 39 -11.54 -16.78 -18.89
C GLU A 39 -10.43 -15.78 -18.54
N GLY A 40 -9.75 -15.27 -19.57
CA GLY A 40 -8.76 -14.20 -19.48
C GLY A 40 -9.37 -12.93 -18.92
N ILE A 41 -10.50 -12.48 -19.48
CA ILE A 41 -11.21 -11.29 -19.00
C ILE A 41 -11.58 -11.45 -17.53
N ARG A 42 -12.13 -12.60 -17.13
CA ARG A 42 -12.47 -12.83 -15.71
C ARG A 42 -11.23 -12.76 -14.81
N ARG A 43 -10.11 -13.33 -15.25
CA ARG A 43 -8.86 -13.32 -14.47
C ARG A 43 -8.27 -11.92 -14.37
N VAL A 44 -8.27 -11.15 -15.46
CA VAL A 44 -7.84 -9.74 -15.45
C VAL A 44 -8.71 -8.91 -14.52
N MET A 45 -10.04 -9.01 -14.63
CA MET A 45 -10.95 -8.27 -13.75
C MET A 45 -10.77 -8.64 -12.27
N ALA A 46 -10.49 -9.92 -11.96
CA ALA A 46 -10.20 -10.35 -10.60
C ALA A 46 -8.87 -9.77 -10.08
N LEU A 47 -7.83 -9.78 -10.91
CA LEU A 47 -6.52 -9.21 -10.58
C LEU A 47 -6.58 -7.70 -10.42
N GLU A 48 -7.32 -6.99 -11.27
CA GLU A 48 -7.53 -5.54 -11.13
C GLU A 48 -8.21 -5.21 -9.80
N ALA A 49 -9.22 -5.99 -9.40
CA ALA A 49 -9.88 -5.83 -8.10
C ALA A 49 -8.94 -6.13 -6.92
N GLU A 50 -8.12 -7.17 -7.01
CA GLU A 50 -7.11 -7.52 -6.00
C GLU A 50 -6.05 -6.43 -5.87
N VAL A 51 -5.55 -5.90 -6.99
CA VAL A 51 -4.59 -4.79 -6.99
C VAL A 51 -5.18 -3.54 -6.33
N GLU A 52 -6.45 -3.21 -6.61
CA GLU A 52 -7.11 -2.07 -6.00
C GLU A 52 -7.25 -2.25 -4.47
N GLN A 53 -7.62 -3.44 -4.03
CA GLN A 53 -7.69 -3.78 -2.60
C GLN A 53 -6.33 -3.65 -1.91
N LEU A 54 -5.29 -4.23 -2.51
CA LEU A 54 -3.93 -4.17 -1.97
C LEU A 54 -3.39 -2.74 -1.92
N ARG A 55 -3.68 -1.91 -2.92
CA ARG A 55 -3.32 -0.48 -2.92
C ARG A 55 -4.00 0.25 -1.76
N ALA A 56 -5.30 0.04 -1.58
CA ALA A 56 -6.05 0.63 -0.48
C ALA A 56 -5.48 0.20 0.89
N GLU A 57 -5.10 -1.07 1.04
CA GLU A 57 -4.47 -1.58 2.26
C GLU A 57 -3.10 -0.95 2.51
N VAL A 58 -2.25 -0.87 1.48
CA VAL A 58 -0.94 -0.22 1.58
C VAL A 58 -1.08 1.25 1.99
N ASP A 59 -2.02 1.98 1.39
CA ASP A 59 -2.25 3.38 1.73
C ASP A 59 -2.79 3.55 3.15
N HIS A 60 -3.67 2.65 3.59
CA HIS A 60 -4.13 2.61 4.98
C HIS A 60 -2.96 2.37 5.95
N LEU A 61 -2.13 1.36 5.70
CA LEU A 61 -0.99 1.03 6.55
C LEU A 61 0.05 2.17 6.58
N ARG A 62 0.29 2.82 5.44
CA ARG A 62 1.15 4.02 5.37
C ARG A 62 0.62 5.15 6.24
N HIS A 63 -0.70 5.38 6.23
CA HIS A 63 -1.32 6.40 7.07
C HIS A 63 -1.16 6.07 8.55
N VAL A 64 -1.39 4.81 8.94
CA VAL A 64 -1.19 4.33 10.32
C VAL A 64 0.26 4.50 10.76
N ALA A 65 1.22 4.07 9.93
CA ALA A 65 2.65 4.19 10.24
C ALA A 65 3.09 5.65 10.38
N ALA A 66 2.63 6.54 9.49
CA ALA A 66 2.92 7.97 9.58
C ALA A 66 2.36 8.57 10.88
N GLY A 67 1.15 8.19 11.27
CA GLY A 67 0.55 8.62 12.55
C GLY A 67 1.34 8.13 13.77
N ALA A 68 1.80 6.88 13.75
CA ALA A 68 2.60 6.30 14.83
C ALA A 68 3.98 6.97 14.97
N ILE A 69 4.65 7.26 13.85
CA ILE A 69 5.92 7.99 13.83
C ILE A 69 5.74 9.40 14.41
N ALA A 70 4.72 10.13 13.93
CA ALA A 70 4.44 11.47 14.42
C ALA A 70 4.10 11.48 15.92
N GLU A 71 3.42 10.46 16.42
CA GLU A 71 3.13 10.30 17.85
C GLU A 71 4.40 10.00 18.66
N ALA A 72 5.30 9.14 18.15
CA ALA A 72 6.57 8.85 18.79
C ALA A 72 7.48 10.10 18.87
N GLU A 73 7.52 10.90 17.81
CA GLU A 73 8.24 12.17 17.78
C GLU A 73 7.68 13.17 18.79
N ARG A 74 6.35 13.29 18.89
CA ARG A 74 5.69 14.14 19.91
C ARG A 74 5.98 13.71 21.33
N ARG A 75 6.05 12.39 21.58
CA ARG A 75 6.33 11.81 22.91
C ARG A 75 7.80 11.88 23.31
N ALA A 76 8.71 12.19 22.40
CA ALA A 76 10.12 12.39 22.69
C ALA A 76 10.42 13.90 22.88
N PRO A 77 10.20 14.50 24.07
CA PRO A 77 10.86 15.76 24.36
C PRO A 77 12.36 15.49 24.36
N ARG A 78 13.13 16.30 23.62
CA ARG A 78 14.60 16.30 23.54
C ARG A 78 15.23 15.79 24.84
N ARG A 79 15.63 14.53 24.86
CA ARG A 79 16.52 13.96 25.87
C ARG A 79 17.73 13.39 25.14
N ASP A 80 18.71 14.28 25.00
CA ASP A 80 20.14 13.97 25.12
C ASP A 80 20.75 12.93 24.17
N LEU A 81 20.47 13.02 22.87
CA LEU A 81 21.47 12.58 21.90
C LEU A 81 22.57 13.65 21.81
N VAL A 82 23.50 13.60 22.76
CA VAL A 82 24.75 14.36 22.71
C VAL A 82 25.72 13.60 21.82
N PRO A 83 26.23 14.16 20.71
CA PRO A 83 27.27 13.51 19.93
C PRO A 83 28.56 13.50 20.74
N LEU A 84 28.93 12.34 21.30
CA LEU A 84 30.23 12.16 21.93
C LEU A 84 31.30 12.13 20.84
N ARG A 85 32.07 13.21 20.72
CA ARG A 85 33.40 13.14 20.12
C ARG A 85 34.28 12.30 21.05
N GLN A 86 34.42 11.02 20.74
CA GLN A 86 35.43 10.18 21.37
C GLN A 86 36.80 10.57 20.83
N GLU A 87 37.48 11.50 21.49
CA GLU A 87 38.93 11.64 21.33
C GLU A 87 39.60 10.58 22.20
N ILE A 88 40.24 9.60 21.56
CA ILE A 88 41.04 8.59 22.25
C ILE A 88 42.28 9.30 22.82
N THR A 89 42.23 9.69 24.09
CA THR A 89 43.43 10.12 24.83
C THR A 89 44.04 8.88 25.49
N VAL A 90 45.22 8.47 25.01
CA VAL A 90 46.04 7.47 25.70
C VAL A 90 46.54 8.07 27.00
N PHE A 91 46.00 7.63 28.13
CA PHE A 91 46.35 8.15 29.46
C PHE A 91 47.56 7.41 30.05
N GLY A 92 48.68 8.15 30.21
CA GLY A 92 49.76 7.99 31.21
C GLY A 92 50.53 6.66 31.23
N GLY A 93 51.85 6.58 31.06
CA GLY A 93 52.92 7.56 31.27
C GLY A 93 53.76 7.19 32.50
N LYS A 94 55.02 6.76 32.28
CA LYS A 94 56.17 7.37 32.97
C LYS A 94 57.48 7.11 32.24
N ARG A 95 58.18 8.22 32.05
CA ARG A 95 59.50 8.42 31.45
C ARG A 95 60.56 8.45 32.56
N LEU A 96 61.80 8.21 32.15
CA LEU A 96 63.12 8.53 32.77
C LEU A 96 63.68 7.62 33.88
N GLY A 97 64.93 7.18 33.65
CA GLY A 97 65.92 7.06 34.73
C GLY A 97 67.01 5.99 34.55
N SER A 98 68.14 6.39 33.95
CA SER A 98 69.52 5.89 34.12
C SER A 98 69.80 4.82 35.19
N ARG A 99 70.49 3.75 34.78
CA ARG A 99 71.79 3.31 35.29
C ARG A 99 72.50 2.44 34.26
#